data_AF-A0A2K2G760-F1
#
_entry.id   AF-A0A2K2G760-F1
#
_cell.length_a   1.000
_cell.length_b   1.000
_cell.length_c   1.000
_cell.angle_alpha   90.00
_cell.angle_beta   90.00
_cell.angle_gamma   90.00
#
_symmetry.space_group_name_H-M   'P 1'
#
loop_
_entity.id
_entity.type
_entity.pdbx_description
1 polymer ?
#
loop_
_entity_poly.entity_id
_entity_poly.type
_entity_poly.pdbx_seq_one_letter_code
_entity_poly.pdbx_strand_id
1 'polypeptide(L)'
;MSATLYALALFACSDDGTACQRLETPVQTYETRNSCNAGLDEALDTEAARKAEAPTVYAQCLTSRQMASIGKGTIDLTRVNGTRFAGAGF
;
A
#
# COMPACT_ATOMS: atom_id res chain seq x y z
N MET A 1 7.43 12.43 -22.25
CA MET A 1 6.81 12.73 -20.94
C MET A 1 6.80 11.43 -20.13
N SER A 2 7.44 11.38 -18.96
CA SER A 2 7.42 10.19 -18.10
C SER A 2 6.09 10.19 -17.35
N ALA A 3 5.11 9.41 -17.81
CA ALA A 3 3.84 9.27 -17.09
C ALA A 3 4.14 8.71 -15.69
N THR A 4 3.77 9.46 -14.66
CA THR A 4 3.89 8.97 -13.29
C THR A 4 2.72 8.04 -13.04
N LEU A 5 2.98 6.74 -13.10
CA LEU A 5 1.97 5.74 -12.77
C LEU A 5 1.78 5.68 -11.25
N TYR A 6 0.52 5.63 -10.86
CA TYR A 6 0.09 5.31 -9.51
C TYR A 6 -0.20 3.82 -9.45
N ALA A 7 0.01 3.22 -8.31
CA ALA A 7 -0.12 1.82 -8.10
C ALA A 7 -0.81 1.61 -6.76
N LEU A 8 -1.85 0.81 -6.78
CA LEU A 8 -2.64 0.47 -5.59
C LEU A 8 -2.00 -0.74 -4.93
N ALA A 9 -1.68 -0.60 -3.65
CA ALA A 9 -1.21 -1.70 -2.82
C ALA A 9 -2.08 -1.85 -1.57
N LEU A 10 -2.25 -3.10 -1.17
CA LEU A 10 -2.89 -3.48 0.07
C LEU A 10 -1.83 -3.78 1.12
N PHE A 11 -2.09 -3.32 2.34
CA PHE A 11 -1.21 -3.44 3.48
C PHE A 11 -1.98 -4.03 4.65
N ALA A 12 -1.51 -5.19 5.11
CA ALA A 12 -1.99 -5.86 6.29
C ALA A 12 -1.19 -5.35 7.50
N CYS A 13 -1.85 -4.70 8.44
CA CYS A 13 -1.24 -4.05 9.58
C CYS A 13 -1.67 -4.66 10.90
N SER A 14 -0.79 -4.58 11.89
CA SER A 14 -1.16 -4.71 13.31
C SER A 14 -2.17 -3.63 13.73
N ASP A 15 -2.89 -3.85 14.83
CA ASP A 15 -3.88 -2.91 15.37
C ASP A 15 -3.34 -1.49 15.58
N ASP A 16 -2.04 -1.38 15.92
CA ASP A 16 -1.38 -0.09 16.15
C ASP A 16 -0.94 0.63 14.86
N GLY A 17 -1.08 0.01 13.68
CA GLY A 17 -0.73 0.60 12.38
C GLY A 17 0.77 0.80 12.13
N THR A 18 1.63 0.36 13.05
CA THR A 18 3.09 0.52 13.01
C THR A 18 3.81 -0.60 12.27
N ALA A 19 3.19 -1.79 12.20
CA ALA A 19 3.76 -2.96 11.54
C ALA A 19 2.83 -3.41 10.41
N CYS A 20 3.05 -2.84 9.22
CA CYS A 20 2.27 -3.10 8.02
C CYS A 20 3.08 -3.88 7.01
N GLN A 21 2.57 -5.03 6.59
CA GLN A 21 3.16 -5.82 5.53
C GLN A 21 2.36 -5.63 4.25
N ARG A 22 3.06 -5.44 3.14
CA ARG A 22 2.41 -5.39 1.84
C ARG A 22 1.91 -6.78 1.48
N LEU A 23 0.61 -6.90 1.20
CA LEU A 23 0.03 -8.14 0.71
C LEU A 23 0.51 -8.40 -0.73
N GLU A 24 0.77 -9.68 -1.05
CA GLU A 24 1.11 -10.11 -2.41
C GLU A 24 -0.16 -10.19 -3.26
N THR A 25 -0.69 -9.03 -3.64
CA THR A 25 -1.84 -8.89 -4.52
C THR A 25 -1.43 -8.35 -5.89
N PRO A 26 -2.26 -8.55 -6.93
CA PRO A 26 -1.98 -7.95 -8.23
C PRO A 26 -1.87 -6.43 -8.07
N VAL A 27 -0.73 -5.88 -8.44
CA VAL A 27 -0.52 -4.43 -8.42
C VAL A 27 -1.32 -3.82 -9.56
N GLN A 28 -2.43 -3.17 -9.23
CA GLN A 28 -3.18 -2.38 -10.20
C GLN A 28 -2.50 -1.03 -10.37
N THR A 29 -2.26 -0.63 -11.62
CA THR A 29 -1.66 0.67 -11.94
C THR A 29 -2.65 1.59 -12.63
N TYR A 30 -2.56 2.87 -12.32
CA TYR A 30 -3.48 3.91 -12.74
C TYR A 30 -2.68 5.13 -13.22
N GLU A 31 -3.20 5.83 -14.22
CA GLU A 31 -2.53 7.01 -14.79
C GLU A 31 -2.64 8.25 -13.89
N THR A 32 -3.65 8.32 -13.02
CA THR A 32 -3.89 9.46 -12.15
C THR A 32 -4.07 9.02 -10.70
N ARG A 33 -3.74 9.92 -9.76
CA ARG A 33 -3.99 9.68 -8.34
C ARG A 33 -5.48 9.52 -8.06
N ASN A 34 -6.32 10.28 -8.75
CA ASN A 34 -7.76 10.27 -8.51
C ASN A 34 -8.39 8.94 -8.94
N SER A 35 -7.98 8.40 -10.10
CA SER A 35 -8.43 7.08 -10.54
C SER A 35 -7.92 5.95 -9.64
N CYS A 36 -6.70 6.06 -9.12
CA CYS A 36 -6.21 5.13 -8.11
C CYS A 36 -7.05 5.19 -6.82
N ASN A 37 -7.31 6.41 -6.32
CA ASN A 37 -8.08 6.61 -5.08
C ASN A 37 -9.51 6.05 -5.20
N ALA A 38 -10.12 6.16 -6.38
CA ALA A 38 -11.44 5.60 -6.64
C ALA A 38 -11.47 4.06 -6.54
N GLY A 39 -10.34 3.38 -6.75
CA GLY A 39 -10.21 1.93 -6.61
C GLY A 39 -9.87 1.44 -5.20
N LEU A 40 -9.68 2.34 -4.22
CA LEU A 40 -9.27 1.96 -2.86
C LEU A 40 -10.33 1.11 -2.15
N ASP A 41 -11.60 1.53 -2.21
CA ASP A 41 -12.70 0.80 -1.59
C ASP A 41 -12.89 -0.58 -2.23
N GLU A 42 -12.83 -0.67 -3.55
CA GLU A 42 -12.93 -1.95 -4.28
C GLU A 42 -11.75 -2.87 -3.96
N ALA A 43 -10.55 -2.33 -3.77
CA ALA A 43 -9.39 -3.11 -3.40
C ALA A 43 -9.51 -3.71 -1.99
N LEU A 44 -10.12 -2.98 -1.04
CA LEU A 44 -10.42 -3.49 0.30
C LEU A 44 -11.47 -4.61 0.29
N ASP A 45 -12.31 -4.65 -0.73
CA ASP A 45 -13.33 -5.70 -0.89
C ASP A 45 -12.77 -7.00 -1.51
N THR A 46 -11.52 -6.97 -2.00
CA THR A 46 -10.91 -8.15 -2.63
C THR A 46 -10.72 -9.31 -1.65
N GLU A 47 -10.74 -10.54 -2.18
CA GLU A 47 -10.47 -11.73 -1.37
C GLU A 47 -9.11 -11.67 -0.65
N ALA A 48 -8.11 -11.01 -1.23
CA ALA A 48 -6.81 -10.89 -0.60
C ALA A 48 -6.82 -9.96 0.62
N ALA A 49 -7.58 -8.86 0.56
CA ALA A 49 -7.83 -8.02 1.73
C ALA A 49 -8.64 -8.78 2.79
N ARG A 50 -9.67 -9.53 2.36
CA ARG A 50 -10.52 -10.33 3.26
C ARG A 50 -9.79 -11.53 3.90
N LYS A 51 -8.81 -12.12 3.21
CA LYS A 51 -7.99 -13.25 3.69
C LYS A 51 -6.72 -12.82 4.41
N ALA A 52 -6.46 -11.51 4.50
CA ALA A 52 -5.31 -11.03 5.23
C ALA A 52 -5.42 -11.47 6.70
N GLU A 53 -4.42 -12.21 7.18
CA GLU A 53 -4.32 -12.63 8.58
C GLU A 53 -3.82 -11.46 9.46
N ALA A 54 -4.45 -10.29 9.31
CA ALA A 54 -4.11 -9.08 10.04
C ALA A 54 -5.36 -8.39 10.57
N PRO A 55 -5.28 -7.78 11.76
CA PRO A 55 -6.42 -7.12 12.38
C PRO A 55 -6.93 -5.93 11.56
N THR A 56 -6.06 -5.26 10.81
CA THR A 56 -6.45 -4.13 9.96
C THR A 56 -5.81 -4.24 8.58
N VAL A 57 -6.58 -3.90 7.53
CA VAL A 57 -6.10 -3.81 6.15
C VAL A 57 -6.30 -2.40 5.63
N TYR A 58 -5.26 -1.85 5.00
CA TYR A 58 -5.28 -0.54 4.37
C TYR A 58 -5.00 -0.65 2.88
N ALA A 59 -5.77 0.09 2.08
CA ALA A 59 -5.45 0.35 0.69
C ALA A 59 -4.75 1.70 0.59
N GLN A 60 -3.63 1.75 -0.15
CA GLN A 60 -2.89 2.99 -0.37
C GLN A 60 -2.49 3.14 -1.83
N CYS A 61 -2.66 4.37 -2.33
CA CYS A 61 -2.25 4.77 -3.66
C CYS A 61 -0.86 5.38 -3.63
N LEU A 62 0.10 4.64 -4.17
CA LEU A 62 1.51 4.99 -4.16
C LEU A 62 1.99 5.22 -5.59
N THR A 63 2.99 6.07 -5.79
CA THR A 63 3.64 6.13 -7.10
C THR A 63 4.45 4.85 -7.34
N SER A 64 4.69 4.47 -8.60
CA SER A 64 5.52 3.30 -8.92
C SER A 64 6.90 3.35 -8.25
N ARG A 65 7.47 4.55 -8.06
CA ARG A 65 8.73 4.75 -7.36
C ARG A 65 8.62 4.45 -5.86
N GLN A 66 7.58 4.94 -5.19
CA GLN A 66 7.33 4.64 -3.78
C GLN A 66 7.06 3.15 -3.56
N MET A 67 6.29 2.54 -4.46
CA MET A 67 6.01 1.11 -4.40
C MET A 67 7.28 0.27 -4.55
N ALA A 68 8.17 0.64 -5.47
CA ALA A 68 9.47 -0.01 -5.61
C ALA A 68 10.34 0.14 -4.35
N SER A 69 10.26 1.28 -3.66
CA SER A 69 11.02 1.53 -2.43
C SER A 69 10.51 0.76 -1.19
N ILE A 70 9.23 0.38 -1.17
CA ILE A 70 8.59 -0.33 -0.05
C ILE A 70 8.94 -1.83 -0.05
N GLY A 71 9.25 -2.42 -1.22
CA GLY A 71 9.70 -3.81 -1.32
C GLY A 71 8.76 -4.82 -0.66
N LYS A 72 9.33 -5.84 0.00
CA LYS A 72 8.60 -6.84 0.81
C LYS A 72 8.74 -6.59 2.33
N GLY A 73 9.25 -5.43 2.73
CA GLY A 73 9.50 -5.12 4.14
C GLY A 73 8.24 -4.73 4.90
N THR A 74 8.30 -4.86 6.23
CA THR A 74 7.32 -4.23 7.12
C THR A 74 7.51 -2.72 7.08
N ILE A 75 6.42 -1.97 6.90
CA ILE A 75 6.37 -0.51 6.88
C ILE A 75 5.49 0.02 8.01
N ASP A 76 5.72 1.26 8.40
CA ASP A 76 4.90 1.96 9.39
C ASP A 76 3.97 2.94 8.65
N LEU A 77 2.68 2.58 8.53
CA LEU A 77 1.71 3.40 7.80
C LEU A 77 1.38 4.72 8.52
N THR A 78 1.56 4.79 9.84
CA THR A 78 1.39 6.05 10.59
C THR A 78 2.33 7.14 10.07
N ARG A 79 3.44 6.75 9.42
CA ARG A 79 4.44 7.66 8.83
C ARG A 79 4.27 7.91 7.34
N VAL A 80 3.35 7.20 6.67
CA VAL A 80 3.19 7.27 5.20
C VAL A 80 2.44 8.55 4.77
N ASN A 81 1.65 9.17 5.65
CA ASN A 81 0.94 10.44 5.41
C ASN A 81 1.70 11.71 5.85
N GLY A 82 3.03 11.66 5.86
CA GLY A 82 3.91 12.82 6.12
C GLY A 82 5.38 12.58 5.78
N THR A 83 5.65 11.54 4.97
CA THR A 83 6.94 11.07 4.46
C THR A 83 8.17 11.30 5.34
N ARG A 84 8.54 10.26 6.10
CA ARG A 84 9.95 9.81 6.18
C ARG A 84 9.98 8.29 6.21
N PHE A 85 10.28 7.70 5.06
CA PHE A 85 10.65 6.31 4.93
C PHE A 85 12.00 6.11 5.63
N ALA A 86 11.99 5.36 6.74
CA ALA A 86 13.18 4.68 7.23
C ALA A 86 12.96 3.20 6.91
N GLY A 87 13.71 2.71 5.93
CA GLY A 87 13.76 1.28 5.66
C GLY A 87 14.57 0.55 6.73
N ALA A 88 14.09 -0.66 7.03
CA ALA A 88 14.76 -1.84 7.56
C ALA A 88 15.25 -1.83 9.02
N GLY A 89 14.72 -2.78 9.80
CA GLY A 89 15.26 -3.17 11.10
C GLY A 89 15.09 -4.67 11.33
N PHE A 90 16.07 -5.44 10.81
CA PHE A 90 16.60 -6.78 11.14
C PHE A 90 15.64 -7.95 11.36
#